data_AF-A0A2G5CQ78-F1
#
_entry.id   AF-A0A2G5CQ78-F1
#
_cell.length_a   1.000
_cell.length_b   1.000
_cell.length_c   1.000
_cell.angle_alpha   90.00
_cell.angle_beta   90.00
_cell.angle_gamma   90.00
#
_symmetry.space_group_name_H-M   'P 1'
#
loop_
_entity.id
_entity.type
_entity.pdbx_description
1 polymer ?
#
loop_
_entity_poly.entity_id
_entity_poly.type
_entity_poly.pdbx_seq_one_letter_code
_entity_poly.pdbx_strand_id
1 'polypeptide(L)'
;MATTAQFITFSSTPLSKTNRITTFKPSSSSSFFFKQFPNKSLTVKAIISQESSIKTQTLNKEKNQFNHCFSKFEDGFLYCENNKVEDIFNSVEESPFYLYSKPQITRNVEAYSEALEGLNSIIGYAIKANNNLKVLEHLRTLGCGAVLVSGNELRLALHAGFDPTKCIFNGNGKLLEDLKLAAEAGVFVNVDSEFDLENIVEAAKSTKKKINVLLRINPDVDPQVHAYVATGNKNSKFGIRNEKLQWFLDEVKAHPNELKLVGAHCHLGSTITKVDIFRDAAVLMVNYIDQIRAQGFEIKYLNIGGGLGIDYHHAGAVLPTPMDLINTVRDLVLSRDLNLIIEPGRSLIANTCCLVCRVTGVKTNGTKNFIVGTGSMAELIRPSLYNAYQHIELISPPSPGAHASTYDVVGPVCESADFLGKDRELPTPDKGAGFVVHDAGAYCMSMASTYNLKMRPSEYWVEEDGSVEKIRHGESFEDYMRFFDGL
;
A
#
# COMPACT_ATOMS: atom_id res chain seq x y z
N MET A 1 24.04 42.21 -23.88
CA MET A 1 22.63 42.31 -24.32
C MET A 1 21.80 41.68 -23.23
N ALA A 2 21.11 42.52 -22.46
CA ALA A 2 20.30 42.12 -21.32
C ALA A 2 18.87 41.81 -21.80
N THR A 3 18.31 40.69 -21.35
CA THR A 3 16.90 40.34 -21.55
C THR A 3 16.24 40.21 -20.19
N THR A 4 15.37 41.18 -19.92
CA THR A 4 14.63 41.41 -18.68
C THR A 4 13.43 40.48 -18.61
N ALA A 5 13.32 39.66 -17.56
CA ALA A 5 12.11 38.89 -17.26
C ALA A 5 11.28 39.65 -16.21
N GLN A 6 10.05 40.04 -16.58
CA GLN A 6 9.09 40.70 -15.70
C GLN A 6 8.35 39.66 -14.85
N PHE A 7 8.44 39.83 -13.52
CA PHE A 7 7.62 39.10 -12.54
C PHE A 7 6.28 39.84 -12.34
N ILE A 8 5.17 39.13 -12.48
CA ILE A 8 3.83 39.59 -12.12
C ILE A 8 3.53 39.09 -10.71
N THR A 9 3.48 40.02 -9.75
CA THR A 9 3.05 39.77 -8.36
C THR A 9 1.54 40.03 -8.23
N PHE A 10 0.78 39.05 -7.77
CA PHE A 10 -0.61 39.24 -7.34
C PHE A 10 -0.65 39.60 -5.85
N SER A 11 -1.21 40.77 -5.54
CA SER A 11 -1.49 41.22 -4.17
C SER A 11 -2.90 40.77 -3.75
N SER A 12 -2.99 40.03 -2.63
CA SER A 12 -4.25 39.69 -1.98
C SER A 12 -4.44 40.52 -0.71
N THR A 13 -5.43 41.42 -0.75
CA THR A 13 -5.93 42.14 0.43
C THR A 13 -6.85 41.25 1.27
N PRO A 14 -6.69 41.19 2.61
CA PRO A 14 -7.60 40.44 3.47
C PRO A 14 -8.80 41.29 3.92
N LEU A 15 -10.01 40.77 3.73
CA LEU A 15 -11.26 41.31 4.26
C LEU A 15 -11.50 40.77 5.68
N SER A 16 -11.42 41.65 6.66
CA SER A 16 -11.82 41.40 8.05
C SER A 16 -13.35 41.39 8.19
N LYS A 17 -13.93 40.30 8.71
CA LYS A 17 -15.25 40.34 9.35
C LYS A 17 -15.25 39.55 10.65
N THR A 18 -15.19 40.30 11.74
CA THR A 18 -15.57 39.93 13.09
C THR A 18 -17.02 39.46 13.14
N ASN A 19 -17.29 38.30 13.73
CA ASN A 19 -18.63 37.96 14.23
C ASN A 19 -18.54 37.35 15.63
N ARG A 20 -19.46 37.85 16.46
CA ARG A 20 -19.57 37.71 17.91
C ARG A 20 -19.88 36.26 18.32
N ILE A 21 -19.21 35.81 19.37
CA ILE A 21 -19.54 34.61 20.13
C ILE A 21 -20.61 35.00 21.17
N THR A 22 -21.80 34.40 21.09
CA THR A 22 -22.80 34.41 22.17
C THR A 22 -22.76 33.07 22.89
N THR A 23 -22.44 33.13 24.18
CA THR A 23 -22.39 32.02 25.13
C THR A 23 -23.79 31.61 25.57
N PHE A 24 -24.11 30.31 25.49
CA PHE A 24 -25.28 29.72 26.14
C PHE A 24 -24.84 28.90 27.36
N LYS A 25 -25.38 29.24 28.53
CA LYS A 25 -25.35 28.43 29.76
C LYS A 25 -26.51 27.43 29.75
N PRO A 26 -26.34 26.19 30.23
CA PRO A 26 -27.46 25.35 30.63
C PRO A 26 -27.71 25.44 32.15
N SER A 27 -28.99 25.46 32.52
CA SER A 27 -29.49 25.47 33.89
C SER A 27 -30.06 24.10 34.30
N SER A 28 -29.90 23.82 35.61
CA SER A 28 -30.77 23.04 36.51
C SER A 28 -30.95 21.51 36.35
N SER A 29 -30.22 20.79 37.21
CA SER A 29 -30.70 19.91 38.30
C SER A 29 -31.97 19.05 38.14
N SER A 30 -31.80 17.74 38.33
CA SER A 30 -32.79 16.89 39.01
C SER A 30 -32.13 15.65 39.65
N SER A 31 -32.26 15.54 40.97
CA SER A 31 -31.84 14.44 41.84
C SER A 31 -32.95 13.39 42.01
N PHE A 32 -32.63 12.08 42.02
CA PHE A 32 -33.51 11.06 42.62
C PHE A 32 -32.75 9.90 43.30
N PHE A 33 -32.86 9.90 44.62
CA PHE A 33 -32.97 8.82 45.63
C PHE A 33 -32.29 7.43 45.47
N PHE A 34 -31.38 7.18 46.42
CA PHE A 34 -30.91 5.87 46.89
C PHE A 34 -31.99 5.10 47.69
N LYS A 35 -32.03 3.77 47.54
CA LYS A 35 -32.63 2.83 48.50
C LYS A 35 -31.56 1.87 49.02
N GLN A 36 -31.35 1.87 50.34
CA GLN A 36 -30.56 0.93 51.13
C GLN A 36 -31.43 -0.24 51.61
N PHE A 37 -30.86 -1.45 51.72
CA PHE A 37 -31.23 -2.54 52.66
C PHE A 37 -30.16 -3.68 52.56
N PRO A 38 -30.01 -4.60 53.55
CA PRO A 38 -29.11 -4.47 54.71
C PRO A 38 -27.94 -5.49 54.72
N ASN A 39 -26.93 -5.18 55.55
CA ASN A 39 -25.77 -6.03 55.85
C ASN A 39 -26.16 -7.40 56.45
N LYS A 40 -25.60 -8.48 55.88
CA LYS A 40 -25.36 -9.74 56.59
C LYS A 40 -23.91 -10.16 56.42
N SER A 41 -23.22 -10.22 57.55
CA SER A 41 -21.90 -10.81 57.74
C SER A 41 -21.99 -12.33 57.61
N LEU A 42 -21.14 -12.93 56.77
CA LEU A 42 -20.84 -14.36 56.80
C LEU A 42 -19.33 -14.55 56.61
N THR A 43 -18.67 -14.90 57.70
CA THR A 43 -17.27 -15.34 57.76
C THR A 43 -17.18 -16.77 57.25
N VAL A 44 -16.34 -17.03 56.23
CA VAL A 44 -15.98 -18.40 55.84
C VAL A 44 -14.46 -18.56 55.96
N LYS A 45 -14.10 -19.60 56.71
CA LYS A 45 -12.75 -20.02 57.11
C LYS A 45 -11.92 -20.40 55.89
N ALA A 46 -10.64 -20.01 55.93
CA ALA A 46 -9.62 -20.46 55.00
C ALA A 46 -9.43 -21.99 55.07
N ILE A 47 -9.47 -22.63 53.91
CA ILE A 47 -8.95 -23.99 53.70
C ILE A 47 -7.74 -23.82 52.79
N ILE A 48 -6.57 -24.19 53.31
CA ILE A 48 -5.31 -24.26 52.58
C ILE A 48 -5.38 -25.53 51.71
N SER A 49 -5.37 -25.37 50.39
CA SER A 49 -5.09 -26.46 49.45
C SER A 49 -3.84 -26.11 48.65
N GLN A 50 -2.94 -27.08 48.59
CA GLN A 50 -1.59 -27.02 48.05
C GLN A 50 -1.53 -26.60 46.58
N GLU A 51 -0.41 -25.96 46.28
CA GLU A 51 0.04 -25.46 44.98
C GLU A 51 -0.12 -26.47 43.84
N SER A 52 -0.73 -26.01 42.74
CA SER A 52 -0.38 -26.48 41.40
C SER A 52 0.00 -25.25 40.57
N SER A 53 1.25 -25.26 40.13
CA SER A 53 1.93 -24.19 39.41
C SER A 53 1.29 -23.96 38.03
N ILE A 54 0.34 -23.04 37.94
CA ILE A 54 -0.01 -22.40 36.67
C ILE A 54 0.92 -21.21 36.53
N LYS A 55 1.95 -21.36 35.69
CA LYS A 55 2.82 -20.28 35.24
C LYS A 55 1.93 -19.18 34.64
N THR A 56 1.68 -18.13 35.41
CA THR A 56 1.20 -16.86 34.87
C THR A 56 2.36 -16.33 34.05
N GLN A 57 2.34 -16.57 32.73
CA GLN A 57 3.16 -15.79 31.81
C GLN A 57 2.68 -14.35 31.96
N THR A 58 3.44 -13.57 32.73
CA THR A 58 3.51 -12.13 32.58
C THR A 58 3.78 -11.86 31.11
N LEU A 59 2.74 -11.50 30.36
CA LEU A 59 2.86 -10.85 29.07
C LEU A 59 3.67 -9.59 29.32
N ASN A 60 4.98 -9.67 29.07
CA ASN A 60 5.86 -8.52 29.06
C ASN A 60 5.29 -7.53 28.04
N LYS A 61 4.79 -6.42 28.56
CA LYS A 61 4.48 -5.18 27.83
C LYS A 61 5.77 -4.48 27.38
N GLU A 62 6.77 -5.23 26.94
CA GLU A 62 8.01 -4.70 26.40
C GLU A 62 7.89 -4.61 24.88
N LYS A 63 7.74 -3.37 24.41
CA LYS A 63 8.06 -2.89 23.06
C LYS A 63 7.21 -3.45 21.90
N ASN A 64 6.00 -2.92 21.76
CA ASN A 64 5.40 -2.67 20.42
C ASN A 64 6.14 -1.50 19.73
N GLN A 65 7.46 -1.61 19.60
CA GLN A 65 8.24 -0.70 18.78
C GLN A 65 8.31 -1.31 17.39
N PHE A 66 7.88 -0.56 16.38
CA PHE A 66 8.02 -0.98 14.99
C PHE A 66 9.50 -1.25 14.70
N ASN A 67 9.85 -2.53 14.51
CA ASN A 67 11.20 -2.93 14.11
C ASN A 67 11.20 -3.07 12.60
N HIS A 68 11.70 -2.05 11.91
CA HIS A 68 11.92 -2.09 10.47
C HIS A 68 12.95 -3.20 10.14
N CYS A 69 12.74 -3.97 9.06
CA CYS A 69 13.63 -5.09 8.72
C CYS A 69 15.05 -4.65 8.32
N PHE A 70 15.19 -3.39 7.92
CA PHE A 70 16.47 -2.70 7.85
C PHE A 70 16.69 -1.90 9.12
N SER A 71 17.74 -2.21 9.86
CA SER A 71 18.03 -1.58 11.15
C SER A 71 19.52 -1.26 11.27
N LYS A 72 19.82 -0.11 11.88
CA LYS A 72 21.19 0.30 12.21
C LYS A 72 21.51 -0.10 13.64
N PHE A 73 22.64 -0.77 13.86
CA PHE A 73 23.10 -1.18 15.19
C PHE A 73 24.17 -0.22 15.74
N GLU A 74 24.64 -0.48 16.97
CA GLU A 74 25.63 0.35 17.66
C GLU A 74 26.98 0.44 16.93
N ASP A 75 27.29 -0.53 16.07
CA ASP A 75 28.48 -0.52 15.21
C ASP A 75 28.36 0.47 14.03
N GLY A 76 27.19 1.08 13.85
CA GLY A 76 26.90 2.07 12.82
C GLY A 76 26.68 1.49 11.41
N PHE A 77 26.64 0.17 11.25
CA PHE A 77 26.30 -0.49 9.99
C PHE A 77 24.78 -0.71 9.87
N LEU A 78 24.28 -0.65 8.64
CA LEU A 78 22.91 -1.05 8.32
C LEU A 78 22.85 -2.55 8.06
N TYR A 79 21.83 -3.20 8.62
CA TYR A 79 21.61 -4.64 8.46
C TYR A 79 20.22 -4.93 7.89
N CYS A 80 20.11 -6.03 7.15
CA CYS A 80 18.86 -6.64 6.69
C CYS A 80 18.86 -8.11 7.13
N GLU A 81 17.90 -8.53 7.96
CA GLU A 81 17.82 -9.91 8.51
C GLU A 81 19.20 -10.43 9.00
N ASN A 82 19.87 -9.64 9.85
CA ASN A 82 21.21 -9.90 10.41
C ASN A 82 22.39 -9.90 9.42
N ASN A 83 22.18 -9.57 8.15
CA ASN A 83 23.26 -9.38 7.17
C ASN A 83 23.63 -7.91 7.06
N LYS A 84 24.93 -7.58 7.13
CA LYS A 84 25.40 -6.24 6.81
C LYS A 84 25.07 -5.92 5.36
N VAL A 85 24.37 -4.82 5.13
CA VAL A 85 24.05 -4.36 3.77
C VAL A 85 25.33 -4.02 3.02
N GLU A 86 26.40 -3.62 3.70
CA GLU A 86 27.72 -3.42 3.10
C GLU A 86 28.30 -4.70 2.48
N ASP A 87 28.20 -5.84 3.17
CA ASP A 87 28.72 -7.12 2.66
C ASP A 87 27.98 -7.52 1.37
N ILE A 88 26.65 -7.33 1.37
CA ILE A 88 25.81 -7.56 0.19
C ILE A 88 26.20 -6.60 -0.94
N PHE A 89 26.30 -5.30 -0.64
CA PHE A 89 26.66 -4.23 -1.57
C PHE A 89 28.01 -4.46 -2.25
N ASN A 90 28.98 -5.04 -1.54
CA ASN A 90 30.30 -5.39 -2.07
C ASN A 90 30.31 -6.71 -2.85
N SER A 91 29.34 -7.59 -2.63
CA SER A 91 29.24 -8.89 -3.30
C SER A 91 28.50 -8.85 -4.64
N VAL A 92 27.65 -7.85 -4.86
CA VAL A 92 26.87 -7.69 -6.09
C VAL A 92 27.64 -6.95 -7.18
N GLU A 93 27.36 -7.30 -8.42
CA GLU A 93 28.10 -6.81 -9.61
C GLU A 93 27.92 -5.30 -9.83
N GLU A 94 26.70 -4.79 -9.66
CA GLU A 94 26.34 -3.41 -10.02
C GLU A 94 25.45 -2.73 -8.97
N SER A 95 25.53 -1.40 -8.96
CA SER A 95 24.62 -0.52 -8.21
C SER A 95 24.05 0.53 -9.17
N PRO A 96 22.79 0.94 -9.03
CA PRO A 96 21.88 0.61 -7.92
C PRO A 96 21.26 -0.80 -8.04
N PHE A 97 20.75 -1.33 -6.93
CA PHE A 97 19.95 -2.56 -6.90
C PHE A 97 18.87 -2.49 -5.81
N TYR A 98 17.77 -3.20 -5.99
CA TYR A 98 16.75 -3.34 -4.95
C TYR A 98 17.08 -4.53 -4.05
N LEU A 99 17.07 -4.32 -2.74
CA LEU A 99 17.30 -5.35 -1.74
C LEU A 99 16.04 -5.52 -0.88
N TYR A 100 15.48 -6.72 -0.88
CA TYR A 100 14.27 -7.07 -0.15
C TYR A 100 14.59 -7.96 1.07
N SER A 101 13.80 -7.88 2.12
CA SER A 101 13.72 -8.88 3.18
C SER A 101 12.53 -9.79 2.89
N LYS A 102 12.77 -11.06 2.59
CA LYS A 102 11.70 -12.04 2.43
C LYS A 102 10.97 -12.32 3.75
N PRO A 103 11.64 -12.42 4.92
CA PRO A 103 10.96 -12.52 6.21
C PRO A 103 9.99 -11.35 6.48
N GLN A 104 10.33 -10.12 6.09
CA GLN A 104 9.41 -8.98 6.28
C GLN A 104 8.16 -9.09 5.40
N ILE A 105 8.27 -9.62 4.18
CA ILE A 105 7.11 -9.92 3.34
C ILE A 105 6.19 -10.90 4.09
N THR A 106 6.76 -11.97 4.65
CA THR A 106 6.01 -12.96 5.44
C THR A 106 5.30 -12.32 6.64
N ARG A 107 6.03 -11.56 7.47
CA ARG A 107 5.48 -10.87 8.64
C ARG A 107 4.34 -9.91 8.28
N ASN A 108 4.45 -9.21 7.15
CA ASN A 108 3.40 -8.30 6.69
C ASN A 108 2.13 -9.06 6.28
N VAL A 109 2.26 -10.23 5.63
CA VAL A 109 1.11 -11.08 5.30
C VAL A 109 0.49 -11.69 6.55
N GLU A 110 1.31 -12.20 7.46
CA GLU A 110 0.87 -12.78 8.74
C GLU A 110 0.06 -11.78 9.57
N ALA A 111 0.49 -10.51 9.64
CA ALA A 111 -0.25 -9.46 10.32
C ALA A 111 -1.67 -9.26 9.75
N TYR A 112 -1.87 -9.42 8.44
CA TYR A 112 -3.19 -9.41 7.83
C TYR A 112 -3.96 -10.71 8.08
N SER A 113 -3.30 -11.87 8.00
CA SER A 113 -3.91 -13.17 8.27
C SER A 113 -4.44 -13.25 9.70
N GLU A 114 -3.66 -12.81 10.69
CA GLU A 114 -4.07 -12.70 12.09
C GLU A 114 -5.22 -11.71 12.26
N ALA A 115 -5.13 -10.54 11.62
CA ALA A 115 -6.21 -9.56 11.65
C ALA A 115 -7.52 -10.09 11.03
N LEU A 116 -7.44 -11.02 10.09
CA LEU A 116 -8.60 -11.60 9.41
C LEU A 116 -9.12 -12.90 10.06
N GLU A 117 -8.50 -13.38 11.13
CA GLU A 117 -8.94 -14.60 11.81
C GLU A 117 -10.43 -14.52 12.22
N GLY A 118 -11.17 -15.60 11.97
CA GLY A 118 -12.62 -15.67 12.17
C GLY A 118 -13.47 -15.06 11.04
N LEU A 119 -12.87 -14.47 10.01
CA LEU A 119 -13.56 -13.99 8.81
C LEU A 119 -13.25 -14.89 7.60
N ASN A 120 -14.26 -15.21 6.81
CA ASN A 120 -14.03 -15.72 5.45
C ASN A 120 -13.44 -14.59 4.62
N SER A 121 -12.20 -14.74 4.15
CA SER A 121 -11.49 -13.61 3.55
C SER A 121 -10.51 -13.99 2.43
N ILE A 122 -10.19 -12.98 1.61
CA ILE A 122 -9.15 -13.03 0.59
C ILE A 122 -8.23 -11.84 0.79
N ILE A 123 -6.94 -12.11 1.04
CA ILE A 123 -5.88 -11.10 0.94
C ILE A 123 -5.45 -11.04 -0.52
N GLY A 124 -5.99 -10.10 -1.28
CA GLY A 124 -5.66 -9.89 -2.68
C GLY A 124 -4.45 -8.97 -2.84
N TYR A 125 -3.25 -9.52 -3.05
CA TYR A 125 -2.08 -8.67 -3.23
C TYR A 125 -2.17 -7.85 -4.52
N ALA A 126 -2.08 -6.52 -4.41
CA ALA A 126 -2.12 -5.62 -5.56
C ALA A 126 -0.80 -5.62 -6.35
N ILE A 127 -0.73 -6.43 -7.42
CA ILE A 127 0.48 -6.69 -8.22
C ILE A 127 1.14 -5.41 -8.75
N LYS A 128 0.35 -4.38 -9.08
CA LYS A 128 0.84 -3.04 -9.46
C LYS A 128 1.85 -2.41 -8.49
N ALA A 129 1.84 -2.81 -7.22
CA ALA A 129 2.82 -2.35 -6.22
C ALA A 129 4.22 -2.92 -6.51
N ASN A 130 4.32 -4.22 -6.79
CA ASN A 130 5.54 -4.91 -7.16
C ASN A 130 5.18 -6.21 -7.90
N ASN A 131 5.72 -6.36 -9.11
CA ASN A 131 5.41 -7.48 -10.02
C ASN A 131 6.61 -8.42 -10.23
N ASN A 132 7.56 -8.45 -9.29
CA ASN A 132 8.63 -9.43 -9.31
C ASN A 132 8.06 -10.85 -9.13
N LEU A 133 8.42 -11.77 -10.05
CA LEU A 133 7.87 -13.13 -10.07
C LEU A 133 8.15 -13.91 -8.77
N LYS A 134 9.35 -13.79 -8.18
CA LYS A 134 9.71 -14.50 -6.95
C LYS A 134 8.93 -13.99 -5.74
N VAL A 135 8.70 -12.69 -5.67
CA VAL A 135 7.81 -12.08 -4.66
C VAL A 135 6.38 -12.62 -4.82
N LEU A 136 5.87 -12.70 -6.05
CA LEU A 136 4.54 -13.23 -6.35
C LEU A 136 4.40 -14.72 -5.98
N GLU A 137 5.38 -15.55 -6.35
CA GLU A 137 5.44 -16.97 -5.99
C GLU A 137 5.41 -17.15 -4.45
N HIS A 138 6.20 -16.34 -3.73
CA HIS A 138 6.26 -16.35 -2.26
C HIS A 138 4.93 -15.94 -1.63
N LEU A 139 4.32 -14.83 -2.05
CA LEU A 139 3.01 -14.40 -1.55
C LEU A 139 1.93 -15.46 -1.77
N ARG A 140 1.98 -16.17 -2.90
CA ARG A 140 1.11 -17.32 -3.17
C ARG A 140 1.40 -18.51 -2.24
N THR A 141 2.64 -18.77 -1.82
CA THR A 141 2.95 -19.80 -0.79
C THR A 141 2.24 -19.49 0.53
N LEU A 142 2.10 -18.20 0.86
CA LEU A 142 1.45 -17.69 2.07
C LEU A 142 -0.08 -17.62 1.96
N GLY A 143 -0.66 -18.13 0.86
CA GLY A 143 -2.11 -18.22 0.68
C GLY A 143 -2.80 -16.97 0.14
N CYS A 144 -2.03 -15.94 -0.27
CA CYS A 144 -2.58 -14.73 -0.87
C CYS A 144 -3.30 -15.00 -2.20
N GLY A 145 -4.32 -14.20 -2.48
CA GLY A 145 -4.86 -13.98 -3.81
C GLY A 145 -4.11 -12.87 -4.55
N ALA A 146 -4.57 -12.52 -5.74
CA ALA A 146 -3.96 -11.47 -6.57
C ALA A 146 -4.99 -10.44 -7.02
N VAL A 147 -4.61 -9.17 -6.98
CA VAL A 147 -5.38 -8.05 -7.52
C VAL A 147 -4.65 -7.50 -8.73
N LEU A 148 -5.39 -7.42 -9.84
CA LEU A 148 -4.88 -7.25 -11.18
C LEU A 148 -5.46 -5.97 -11.78
N VAL A 149 -4.70 -5.26 -12.61
CA VAL A 149 -5.16 -4.08 -13.36
C VAL A 149 -4.86 -4.15 -14.87
N SER A 150 -4.32 -5.27 -15.35
CA SER A 150 -4.16 -5.55 -16.79
C SER A 150 -4.16 -7.05 -17.08
N GLY A 151 -4.37 -7.42 -18.35
CA GLY A 151 -4.24 -8.82 -18.77
C GLY A 151 -2.82 -9.38 -18.60
N ASN A 152 -1.79 -8.53 -18.65
CA ASN A 152 -0.40 -8.98 -18.39
C ASN A 152 -0.15 -9.29 -16.92
N GLU A 153 -0.75 -8.53 -15.99
CA GLU A 153 -0.74 -8.92 -14.58
C GLU A 153 -1.50 -10.22 -14.34
N LEU A 154 -2.62 -10.45 -15.05
CA LEU A 154 -3.33 -11.73 -14.99
C LEU A 154 -2.46 -12.89 -15.48
N ARG A 155 -1.79 -12.75 -16.63
CA ARG A 155 -0.86 -13.77 -17.14
C ARG A 155 0.25 -14.06 -16.13
N LEU A 156 0.83 -13.01 -15.54
CA LEU A 156 1.89 -13.15 -14.55
C LEU A 156 1.39 -13.82 -13.26
N ALA A 157 0.19 -13.48 -12.78
CA ALA A 157 -0.42 -14.12 -11.62
C ALA A 157 -0.68 -15.62 -11.85
N LEU A 158 -1.22 -15.98 -13.02
CA LEU A 158 -1.42 -17.38 -13.39
C LEU A 158 -0.08 -18.11 -13.51
N HIS A 159 0.94 -17.48 -14.09
CA HIS A 159 2.29 -18.04 -14.18
C HIS A 159 2.92 -18.27 -12.80
N ALA A 160 2.74 -17.34 -11.86
CA ALA A 160 3.17 -17.48 -10.46
C ALA A 160 2.34 -18.51 -9.67
N GLY A 161 1.32 -19.11 -10.28
CA GLY A 161 0.50 -20.17 -9.68
C GLY A 161 -0.61 -19.68 -8.75
N PHE A 162 -1.07 -18.43 -8.87
CA PHE A 162 -2.24 -17.97 -8.12
C PHE A 162 -3.51 -18.73 -8.53
N ASP A 163 -4.31 -19.07 -7.53
CA ASP A 163 -5.65 -19.62 -7.74
C ASP A 163 -6.56 -18.55 -8.37
N PRO A 164 -7.10 -18.77 -9.58
CA PRO A 164 -7.98 -17.80 -10.24
C PRO A 164 -9.21 -17.41 -9.40
N THR A 165 -9.68 -18.30 -8.52
CA THR A 165 -10.82 -18.03 -7.62
C THR A 165 -10.47 -17.06 -6.49
N LYS A 166 -9.20 -16.69 -6.35
CA LYS A 166 -8.69 -15.64 -5.45
C LYS A 166 -8.11 -14.45 -6.22
N CYS A 167 -8.33 -14.38 -7.53
CA CYS A 167 -7.88 -13.29 -8.38
C CYS A 167 -9.02 -12.30 -8.65
N ILE A 168 -8.72 -11.00 -8.57
CA ILE A 168 -9.68 -9.91 -8.78
C ILE A 168 -9.12 -8.94 -9.83
N PHE A 169 -9.80 -8.81 -10.97
CA PHE A 169 -9.42 -7.91 -12.05
C PHE A 169 -10.16 -6.57 -11.94
N ASN A 170 -9.40 -5.52 -11.61
CA ASN A 170 -9.81 -4.13 -11.51
C ASN A 170 -9.45 -3.34 -12.78
N GLY A 171 -10.02 -2.14 -12.93
CA GLY A 171 -9.54 -1.13 -13.89
C GLY A 171 -10.66 -0.36 -14.56
N ASN A 172 -10.40 0.92 -14.85
CA ASN A 172 -11.36 1.82 -15.51
C ASN A 172 -11.40 1.69 -17.05
N GLY A 173 -10.54 0.85 -17.62
CA GLY A 173 -10.33 0.74 -19.07
C GLY A 173 -9.87 -0.65 -19.45
N LYS A 174 -10.54 -1.68 -18.91
CA LYS A 174 -10.23 -3.07 -19.22
C LYS A 174 -10.51 -3.32 -20.71
N LEU A 175 -9.52 -3.85 -21.42
CA LEU A 175 -9.65 -4.17 -22.83
C LEU A 175 -10.52 -5.42 -23.01
N LEU A 176 -11.27 -5.49 -24.11
CA LEU A 176 -12.10 -6.67 -24.41
C LEU A 176 -11.28 -7.98 -24.42
N GLU A 177 -10.07 -7.95 -24.97
CA GLU A 177 -9.19 -9.13 -25.00
C GLU A 177 -8.69 -9.53 -23.60
N ASP A 178 -8.44 -8.56 -22.72
CA ASP A 178 -8.09 -8.84 -21.32
C ASP A 178 -9.28 -9.41 -20.55
N LEU A 179 -10.51 -8.96 -20.87
CA LEU A 179 -11.74 -9.48 -20.28
C LEU A 179 -12.05 -10.89 -20.77
N LYS A 180 -11.77 -11.23 -22.03
CA LYS A 180 -11.85 -12.62 -22.54
C LYS A 180 -10.90 -13.53 -21.77
N LEU A 181 -9.65 -13.11 -21.57
CA LEU A 181 -8.69 -13.84 -20.74
C LEU A 181 -9.19 -14.02 -19.31
N ALA A 182 -9.76 -12.97 -18.70
CA ALA A 182 -10.32 -13.04 -17.35
C ALA A 182 -11.50 -14.02 -17.26
N ALA A 183 -12.39 -14.01 -18.25
CA ALA A 183 -13.51 -14.95 -18.35
C ALA A 183 -13.02 -16.39 -18.50
N GLU A 184 -12.03 -16.62 -19.37
CA GLU A 184 -11.40 -17.93 -19.58
C GLU A 184 -10.75 -18.47 -18.31
N ALA A 185 -10.03 -17.63 -17.58
CA ALA A 185 -9.39 -17.98 -16.32
C ALA A 185 -10.38 -18.17 -15.15
N GLY A 186 -11.57 -17.55 -15.22
CA GLY A 186 -12.58 -17.64 -14.17
C GLY A 186 -12.31 -16.77 -12.94
N VAL A 187 -11.66 -15.62 -13.14
CA VAL A 187 -11.36 -14.65 -12.06
C VAL A 187 -12.58 -13.77 -11.74
N PHE A 188 -12.57 -13.09 -10.59
CA PHE A 188 -13.52 -12.02 -10.31
C PHE A 188 -13.20 -10.78 -11.15
N VAL A 189 -14.21 -10.06 -11.61
CA VAL A 189 -14.04 -8.81 -12.38
C VAL A 189 -14.84 -7.67 -11.73
N ASN A 190 -14.15 -6.60 -11.34
CA ASN A 190 -14.80 -5.41 -10.81
C ASN A 190 -15.28 -4.53 -11.98
N VAL A 191 -16.56 -4.17 -11.98
CA VAL A 191 -17.21 -3.28 -12.96
C VAL A 191 -17.00 -1.83 -12.54
N ASP A 192 -16.49 -1.00 -13.46
CA ASP A 192 -16.16 0.40 -13.18
C ASP A 192 -17.11 1.40 -13.89
N SER A 193 -17.70 1.03 -15.03
CA SER A 193 -18.53 1.92 -15.85
C SER A 193 -19.54 1.17 -16.73
N GLU A 194 -20.41 1.91 -17.43
CA GLU A 194 -21.41 1.36 -18.36
C GLU A 194 -20.77 0.60 -19.52
N PHE A 195 -19.83 1.24 -20.24
CA PHE A 195 -19.12 0.60 -21.37
C PHE A 195 -18.27 -0.60 -20.90
N ASP A 196 -17.80 -0.57 -19.65
CA ASP A 196 -17.03 -1.66 -19.07
C ASP A 196 -17.93 -2.88 -18.82
N LEU A 197 -19.16 -2.68 -18.33
CA LEU A 197 -20.15 -3.75 -18.21
C LEU A 197 -20.51 -4.35 -19.58
N GLU A 198 -20.73 -3.51 -20.59
CA GLU A 198 -20.97 -3.95 -21.97
C GLU A 198 -19.84 -4.84 -22.50
N ASN A 199 -18.58 -4.43 -22.29
CA ASN A 199 -17.41 -5.21 -22.67
C ASN A 199 -17.30 -6.54 -21.91
N ILE A 200 -17.68 -6.57 -20.62
CA ILE A 200 -17.71 -7.80 -19.81
C ILE A 200 -18.75 -8.78 -20.37
N VAL A 201 -19.94 -8.28 -20.71
CA VAL A 201 -20.99 -9.09 -21.36
C VAL A 201 -20.50 -9.65 -22.70
N GLU A 202 -19.85 -8.83 -23.51
CA GLU A 202 -19.30 -9.26 -24.81
C GLU A 202 -18.20 -10.32 -24.65
N ALA A 203 -17.31 -10.17 -23.66
CA ALA A 203 -16.30 -11.16 -23.33
C ALA A 203 -16.92 -12.49 -22.86
N ALA A 204 -17.95 -12.42 -22.01
CA ALA A 204 -18.67 -13.60 -21.53
C ALA A 204 -19.35 -14.37 -22.68
N LYS A 205 -20.00 -13.65 -23.62
CA LYS A 205 -20.60 -14.24 -24.83
C LYS A 205 -19.56 -14.89 -25.73
N SER A 206 -18.48 -14.16 -26.00
CA SER A 206 -17.38 -14.62 -26.87
C SER A 206 -16.74 -15.92 -26.34
N THR A 207 -16.51 -15.99 -25.04
CA THR A 207 -15.86 -17.14 -24.37
C THR A 207 -16.85 -18.23 -23.95
N LYS A 208 -18.16 -17.95 -24.01
CA LYS A 208 -19.24 -18.79 -23.48
C LYS A 208 -19.06 -19.13 -22.00
N LYS A 209 -18.46 -18.22 -21.23
CA LYS A 209 -18.24 -18.35 -19.79
C LYS A 209 -18.91 -17.23 -19.03
N LYS A 210 -19.61 -17.60 -17.96
CA LYS A 210 -20.21 -16.66 -17.03
C LYS A 210 -19.13 -16.01 -16.16
N ILE A 211 -19.18 -14.69 -16.03
CA ILE A 211 -18.19 -13.91 -15.27
C ILE A 211 -18.77 -13.52 -13.91
N ASN A 212 -18.00 -13.77 -12.84
CA ASN A 212 -18.34 -13.31 -11.50
C ASN A 212 -17.94 -11.84 -11.36
N VAL A 213 -18.92 -10.96 -11.20
CA VAL A 213 -18.71 -9.51 -11.17
C VAL A 213 -18.96 -8.91 -9.78
N LEU A 214 -18.22 -7.85 -9.46
CA LEU A 214 -18.51 -6.96 -8.34
C LEU A 214 -18.68 -5.53 -8.86
N LEU A 215 -19.65 -4.78 -8.35
CA LEU A 215 -19.81 -3.37 -8.72
C LEU A 215 -18.86 -2.50 -7.90
N ARG A 216 -17.99 -1.72 -8.55
CA ARG A 216 -17.16 -0.73 -7.85
C ARG A 216 -17.98 0.53 -7.60
N ILE A 217 -18.44 0.72 -6.37
CA ILE A 217 -19.28 1.85 -5.97
C ILE A 217 -18.40 2.89 -5.25
N ASN A 218 -18.63 4.16 -5.56
CA ASN A 218 -18.04 5.27 -4.82
C ASN A 218 -18.94 5.58 -3.61
N PRO A 219 -18.53 5.24 -2.37
CA PRO A 219 -19.32 5.54 -1.20
C PRO A 219 -19.39 7.06 -0.99
N ASP A 220 -20.58 7.57 -0.73
CA ASP A 220 -20.83 9.00 -0.52
C ASP A 220 -20.47 9.40 0.91
N VAL A 221 -19.17 9.38 1.20
CA VAL A 221 -18.62 9.74 2.51
C VAL A 221 -18.77 11.24 2.78
N ASP A 222 -19.02 11.62 4.03
CA ASP A 222 -19.24 13.02 4.41
C ASP A 222 -18.01 13.88 4.04
N PRO A 223 -18.16 14.88 3.15
CA PRO A 223 -17.05 15.74 2.74
C PRO A 223 -16.51 16.62 3.87
N GLN A 224 -17.27 16.85 4.95
CA GLN A 224 -16.78 17.58 6.12
C GLN A 224 -15.79 16.76 6.95
N VAL A 225 -15.95 15.44 6.95
CA VAL A 225 -15.07 14.51 7.66
C VAL A 225 -13.93 14.04 6.77
N HIS A 226 -14.22 13.78 5.49
CA HIS A 226 -13.31 13.13 4.54
C HIS A 226 -13.16 13.91 3.23
N ALA A 227 -12.79 15.19 3.31
CA ALA A 227 -12.75 16.12 2.17
C ALA A 227 -11.94 15.61 0.95
N TYR A 228 -10.76 15.02 1.17
CA TYR A 228 -9.92 14.50 0.08
C TYR A 228 -10.55 13.29 -0.63
N VAL A 229 -11.18 12.38 0.13
CA VAL A 229 -11.82 11.19 -0.44
C VAL A 229 -13.09 11.56 -1.16
N ALA A 230 -13.92 12.43 -0.59
CA ALA A 230 -15.13 12.92 -1.25
C ALA A 230 -14.82 13.68 -2.56
N THR A 231 -13.80 14.55 -2.55
CA THR A 231 -13.34 15.26 -3.75
C THR A 231 -12.76 14.28 -4.78
N GLY A 232 -12.01 13.28 -4.31
CA GLY A 232 -11.52 12.16 -5.11
C GLY A 232 -12.66 11.43 -5.80
N ASN A 233 -13.69 10.98 -5.08
CA ASN A 233 -14.82 10.25 -5.63
C ASN A 233 -15.59 11.04 -6.71
N LYS A 234 -15.66 12.38 -6.58
CA LYS A 234 -16.38 13.22 -7.54
C LYS A 234 -15.59 13.52 -8.82
N ASN A 235 -14.28 13.70 -8.70
CA ASN A 235 -13.42 14.13 -9.82
C ASN A 235 -12.60 12.98 -10.43
N SER A 236 -12.63 11.81 -9.80
CA SER A 236 -11.91 10.63 -10.26
C SER A 236 -12.60 9.97 -11.44
N LYS A 237 -11.79 9.35 -12.30
CA LYS A 237 -12.22 8.49 -13.41
C LYS A 237 -12.69 7.09 -12.98
N PHE A 238 -12.81 6.85 -11.68
CA PHE A 238 -13.00 5.52 -11.10
C PHE A 238 -14.36 5.36 -10.47
N GLY A 239 -14.94 4.17 -10.66
CA GLY A 239 -16.11 3.70 -9.94
C GLY A 239 -17.43 4.34 -10.35
N ILE A 240 -18.48 3.72 -9.83
CA ILE A 240 -19.87 4.03 -10.14
C ILE A 240 -20.40 4.96 -9.06
N ARG A 241 -21.00 6.06 -9.50
CA ARG A 241 -21.80 6.93 -8.65
C ARG A 241 -23.03 6.18 -8.14
N ASN A 242 -23.32 6.26 -6.84
CA ASN A 242 -24.40 5.51 -6.22
C ASN A 242 -25.77 5.77 -6.88
N GLU A 243 -25.99 6.97 -7.45
CA GLU A 243 -27.23 7.33 -8.12
C GLU A 243 -27.48 6.53 -9.40
N LYS A 244 -26.44 5.93 -9.98
CA LYS A 244 -26.53 5.05 -11.16
C LYS A 244 -26.67 3.57 -10.80
N LEU A 245 -26.65 3.20 -9.51
CA LEU A 245 -26.64 1.80 -9.08
C LEU A 245 -27.76 0.98 -9.72
N GLN A 246 -28.98 1.53 -9.81
CA GLN A 246 -30.13 0.79 -10.35
C GLN A 246 -29.92 0.36 -11.81
N TRP A 247 -29.30 1.20 -12.64
CA TRP A 247 -29.01 0.85 -14.05
C TRP A 247 -28.14 -0.40 -14.13
N PHE A 248 -27.07 -0.48 -13.32
CA PHE A 248 -26.19 -1.65 -13.29
C PHE A 248 -26.92 -2.92 -12.82
N LEU A 249 -27.83 -2.79 -11.85
CA LEU A 249 -28.61 -3.94 -11.38
C LEU A 249 -29.58 -4.45 -12.46
N ASP A 250 -30.24 -3.54 -13.18
CA ASP A 250 -31.15 -3.90 -14.27
C ASP A 250 -30.39 -4.60 -15.41
N GLU A 251 -29.21 -4.10 -15.78
CA GLU A 251 -28.34 -4.73 -16.78
C GLU A 251 -27.84 -6.11 -16.36
N VAL A 252 -27.42 -6.29 -15.10
CA VAL A 252 -27.03 -7.61 -14.58
C VAL A 252 -28.21 -8.59 -14.65
N LYS A 253 -29.43 -8.16 -14.34
CA LYS A 253 -30.65 -8.98 -14.47
C LYS A 253 -30.97 -9.34 -15.91
N ALA A 254 -30.69 -8.45 -16.86
CA ALA A 254 -30.89 -8.68 -18.28
C ALA A 254 -29.90 -9.71 -18.87
N HIS A 255 -28.76 -9.93 -18.22
CA HIS A 255 -27.68 -10.81 -18.68
C HIS A 255 -27.36 -11.99 -17.71
N PRO A 256 -28.34 -12.82 -17.33
CA PRO A 256 -28.15 -13.85 -16.30
C PRO A 256 -27.31 -15.05 -16.76
N ASN A 257 -27.07 -15.21 -18.07
CA ASN A 257 -26.22 -16.27 -18.61
C ASN A 257 -24.75 -15.85 -18.66
N GLU A 258 -24.51 -14.55 -18.84
CA GLU A 258 -23.19 -13.95 -19.00
C GLU A 258 -22.60 -13.48 -17.66
N LEU A 259 -23.45 -12.99 -16.74
CA LEU A 259 -23.02 -12.34 -15.51
C LEU A 259 -23.52 -13.06 -14.26
N LYS A 260 -22.71 -13.02 -13.21
CA LYS A 260 -23.11 -13.32 -11.83
C LYS A 260 -22.62 -12.20 -10.93
N LEU A 261 -23.53 -11.37 -10.44
CA LEU A 261 -23.19 -10.37 -9.44
C LEU A 261 -22.98 -11.05 -8.08
N VAL A 262 -21.74 -11.03 -7.59
CA VAL A 262 -21.33 -11.72 -6.36
C VAL A 262 -20.94 -10.77 -5.23
N GLY A 263 -20.73 -9.48 -5.52
CA GLY A 263 -20.16 -8.55 -4.55
C GLY A 263 -20.29 -7.08 -4.89
N ALA A 264 -19.87 -6.26 -3.94
CA ALA A 264 -19.63 -4.83 -4.13
C ALA A 264 -18.18 -4.51 -3.75
N HIS A 265 -17.61 -3.52 -4.42
CA HIS A 265 -16.23 -3.09 -4.25
C HIS A 265 -16.16 -1.58 -4.00
N CYS A 266 -15.26 -1.13 -3.15
CA CYS A 266 -14.83 0.26 -3.07
C CYS A 266 -13.31 0.34 -2.90
N HIS A 267 -12.70 1.46 -3.31
CA HIS A 267 -11.29 1.72 -3.05
C HIS A 267 -11.12 3.20 -2.68
N LEU A 268 -10.65 3.45 -1.45
CA LEU A 268 -10.76 4.77 -0.80
C LEU A 268 -9.55 5.68 -1.04
N GLY A 269 -8.53 5.19 -1.75
CA GLY A 269 -7.29 5.92 -2.02
C GLY A 269 -6.06 5.14 -1.55
N SER A 270 -4.93 5.83 -1.43
CA SER A 270 -3.66 5.26 -0.95
C SER A 270 -3.09 6.09 0.20
N THR A 271 -2.13 5.52 0.92
CA THR A 271 -1.41 6.19 2.03
C THR A 271 -2.33 6.69 3.15
N ILE A 272 -3.40 5.94 3.44
CA ILE A 272 -4.36 6.27 4.48
C ILE A 272 -3.75 5.98 5.85
N THR A 273 -3.66 7.00 6.69
CA THR A 273 -3.05 6.93 8.04
C THR A 273 -4.08 6.96 9.18
N LYS A 274 -5.37 6.97 8.86
CA LYS A 274 -6.48 6.94 9.83
C LYS A 274 -7.55 5.96 9.37
N VAL A 275 -8.00 5.08 10.26
CA VAL A 275 -8.93 4.00 9.89
C VAL A 275 -10.39 4.41 9.86
N ASP A 276 -10.75 5.60 10.37
CA ASP A 276 -12.13 6.08 10.41
C ASP A 276 -12.82 6.07 9.03
N ILE A 277 -12.07 6.39 7.97
CA ILE A 277 -12.59 6.36 6.60
C ILE A 277 -13.03 4.95 6.16
N PHE A 278 -12.35 3.89 6.61
CA PHE A 278 -12.73 2.51 6.27
C PHE A 278 -14.02 2.11 6.97
N ARG A 279 -14.19 2.50 8.24
CA ARG A 279 -15.46 2.31 8.97
C ARG A 279 -16.61 2.98 8.24
N ASP A 280 -16.45 4.28 7.95
CA ASP A 280 -17.53 5.10 7.41
C ASP A 280 -17.93 4.63 5.99
N ALA A 281 -16.94 4.27 5.17
CA ALA A 281 -17.20 3.66 3.87
C ALA A 281 -17.85 2.28 3.98
N ALA A 282 -17.40 1.42 4.91
CA ALA A 282 -17.96 0.08 5.07
C ALA A 282 -19.43 0.10 5.49
N VAL A 283 -19.83 1.04 6.36
CA VAL A 283 -21.25 1.24 6.72
C VAL A 283 -22.09 1.54 5.47
N LEU A 284 -21.62 2.47 4.62
CA LEU A 284 -22.32 2.81 3.37
C LEU A 284 -22.37 1.62 2.40
N MET A 285 -21.26 0.90 2.25
CA MET A 285 -21.18 -0.26 1.35
C MET A 285 -22.09 -1.40 1.80
N VAL A 286 -22.19 -1.69 3.10
CA VAL A 286 -23.12 -2.70 3.62
C VAL A 286 -24.57 -2.28 3.40
N ASN A 287 -24.91 -1.00 3.53
CA ASN A 287 -26.25 -0.52 3.19
C ASN A 287 -26.59 -0.74 1.71
N TYR A 288 -25.63 -0.51 0.79
CA TYR A 288 -25.83 -0.83 -0.62
C TYR A 288 -25.96 -2.34 -0.85
N ILE A 289 -25.18 -3.17 -0.16
CA ILE A 289 -25.31 -4.63 -0.23
C ILE A 289 -26.70 -5.09 0.23
N ASP A 290 -27.22 -4.54 1.33
CA ASP A 290 -28.56 -4.86 1.84
C ASP A 290 -29.64 -4.47 0.80
N GLN A 291 -29.51 -3.30 0.16
CA GLN A 291 -30.41 -2.87 -0.93
C GLN A 291 -30.34 -3.82 -2.14
N ILE A 292 -29.13 -4.23 -2.54
CA ILE A 292 -28.92 -5.15 -3.67
C ILE A 292 -29.51 -6.53 -3.34
N ARG A 293 -29.27 -7.07 -2.14
CA ARG A 293 -29.87 -8.33 -1.67
C ARG A 293 -31.39 -8.29 -1.66
N ALA A 294 -31.99 -7.18 -1.22
CA ALA A 294 -33.45 -6.98 -1.25
C ALA A 294 -34.05 -7.04 -2.67
N GLN A 295 -33.24 -6.79 -3.71
CA GLN A 295 -33.64 -6.93 -5.12
C GLN A 295 -33.46 -8.34 -5.70
N GLY A 296 -33.04 -9.32 -4.88
CA GLY A 296 -32.93 -10.73 -5.24
C GLY A 296 -31.54 -11.21 -5.67
N PHE A 297 -30.49 -10.39 -5.54
CA PHE A 297 -29.12 -10.81 -5.86
C PHE A 297 -28.45 -11.51 -4.68
N GLU A 298 -27.76 -12.62 -4.95
CA GLU A 298 -26.99 -13.38 -3.96
C GLU A 298 -25.59 -12.78 -3.73
N ILE A 299 -25.53 -11.64 -3.04
CA ILE A 299 -24.27 -10.99 -2.70
C ILE A 299 -23.55 -11.72 -1.57
N LYS A 300 -22.30 -12.13 -1.80
CA LYS A 300 -21.45 -12.82 -0.83
C LYS A 300 -20.14 -12.08 -0.51
N TYR A 301 -19.71 -11.13 -1.32
CA TYR A 301 -18.42 -10.47 -1.16
C TYR A 301 -18.56 -8.97 -0.92
N LEU A 302 -17.84 -8.49 0.09
CA LEU A 302 -17.50 -7.07 0.24
C LEU A 302 -16.00 -6.93 -0.01
N ASN A 303 -15.63 -6.19 -1.06
CA ASN A 303 -14.26 -5.83 -1.32
C ASN A 303 -14.02 -4.38 -0.90
N ILE A 304 -13.24 -4.17 0.16
CA ILE A 304 -12.98 -2.81 0.70
C ILE A 304 -11.74 -2.14 0.06
N GLY A 305 -11.14 -2.79 -0.93
CA GLY A 305 -9.96 -2.27 -1.61
C GLY A 305 -8.72 -2.32 -0.70
N GLY A 306 -7.77 -1.43 -0.96
CA GLY A 306 -6.53 -1.31 -0.21
C GLY A 306 -6.36 0.10 0.34
N GLY A 307 -5.10 0.50 0.51
CA GLY A 307 -4.75 1.91 0.77
C GLY A 307 -4.16 2.20 2.14
N LEU A 308 -4.09 1.22 3.05
CA LEU A 308 -3.41 1.37 4.33
C LEU A 308 -1.98 1.90 4.14
N GLY A 309 -1.64 2.95 4.89
CA GLY A 309 -0.34 3.62 4.85
C GLY A 309 0.76 2.87 5.60
N ILE A 310 1.99 3.36 5.45
CA ILE A 310 3.18 2.93 6.19
C ILE A 310 3.98 4.17 6.62
N ASP A 311 4.92 4.02 7.56
CA ASP A 311 5.76 5.13 8.02
C ASP A 311 6.97 5.29 7.10
N TYR A 312 6.89 6.24 6.17
CA TYR A 312 8.00 6.61 5.30
C TYR A 312 9.05 7.49 5.99
N HIS A 313 8.72 8.11 7.12
CA HIS A 313 9.55 9.12 7.77
C HIS A 313 10.52 8.55 8.78
N HIS A 314 10.27 7.32 9.26
CA HIS A 314 11.09 6.62 10.26
C HIS A 314 11.24 7.47 11.53
N ALA A 315 10.20 8.24 11.84
CA ALA A 315 10.17 9.20 12.95
C ALA A 315 9.35 8.68 14.14
N GLY A 316 8.99 7.39 14.14
CA GLY A 316 8.19 6.77 15.19
C GLY A 316 6.71 7.14 15.11
N ALA A 317 6.20 7.46 13.91
CA ALA A 317 4.79 7.75 13.74
C ALA A 317 3.96 6.48 14.03
N VAL A 318 3.00 6.58 14.95
CA VAL A 318 2.08 5.48 15.23
C VAL A 318 1.02 5.46 14.14
N LEU A 319 1.08 4.47 13.26
CA LEU A 319 0.13 4.25 12.18
C LEU A 319 -0.82 3.10 12.50
N PRO A 320 -2.03 3.10 11.92
CA PRO A 320 -2.96 2.00 12.08
C PRO A 320 -2.38 0.71 11.52
N THR A 321 -2.54 -0.36 12.28
CA THR A 321 -2.14 -1.72 11.90
C THR A 321 -3.20 -2.39 11.02
N PRO A 322 -2.88 -3.53 10.38
CA PRO A 322 -3.88 -4.40 9.77
C PRO A 322 -5.04 -4.73 10.72
N MET A 323 -4.75 -4.99 12.00
CA MET A 323 -5.78 -5.26 13.02
C MET A 323 -6.71 -4.06 13.23
N ASP A 324 -6.17 -2.85 13.34
CA ASP A 324 -6.98 -1.63 13.47
C ASP A 324 -7.91 -1.44 12.28
N LEU A 325 -7.41 -1.69 11.06
CA LEU A 325 -8.20 -1.66 9.84
C LEU A 325 -9.33 -2.70 9.87
N ILE A 326 -9.03 -3.97 10.10
CA ILE A 326 -10.05 -5.03 10.03
C ILE A 326 -11.10 -4.86 11.14
N ASN A 327 -10.71 -4.39 12.33
CA ASN A 327 -11.66 -4.13 13.41
C ASN A 327 -12.70 -3.05 13.05
N THR A 328 -12.43 -2.17 12.10
CA THR A 328 -13.44 -1.20 11.62
C THR A 328 -14.60 -1.83 10.85
N VAL A 329 -14.41 -3.03 10.29
CA VAL A 329 -15.38 -3.69 9.39
C VAL A 329 -15.84 -5.06 9.89
N ARG A 330 -15.15 -5.68 10.84
CA ARG A 330 -15.38 -7.06 11.30
C ARG A 330 -16.84 -7.36 11.64
N ASP A 331 -17.45 -6.58 12.53
CA ASP A 331 -18.82 -6.83 13.00
C ASP A 331 -19.85 -6.64 11.88
N LEU A 332 -19.61 -5.67 10.98
CA LEU A 332 -20.46 -5.43 9.82
C LEU A 332 -20.41 -6.62 8.85
N VAL A 333 -19.23 -7.15 8.59
CA VAL A 333 -19.01 -8.33 7.72
C VAL A 333 -19.66 -9.57 8.32
N LEU A 334 -19.41 -9.87 9.60
CA LEU A 334 -19.98 -11.04 10.29
C LEU A 334 -21.50 -10.98 10.37
N SER A 335 -22.07 -9.84 10.73
CA SER A 335 -23.52 -9.68 10.87
C SER A 335 -24.30 -9.82 9.55
N ARG A 336 -23.59 -9.88 8.41
CA ARG A 336 -24.15 -10.03 7.07
C ARG A 336 -23.70 -11.29 6.34
N ASP A 337 -22.94 -12.17 7.00
CA ASP A 337 -22.37 -13.38 6.39
C ASP A 337 -21.68 -13.06 5.06
N LEU A 338 -20.78 -12.08 5.10
CA LEU A 338 -20.00 -11.63 3.94
C LEU A 338 -18.59 -12.21 4.00
N ASN A 339 -18.06 -12.54 2.82
CA ASN A 339 -16.65 -12.77 2.59
C ASN A 339 -15.96 -11.42 2.37
N LEU A 340 -14.89 -11.15 3.11
CA LEU A 340 -14.14 -9.90 3.02
C LEU A 340 -12.96 -10.04 2.04
N ILE A 341 -12.91 -9.18 1.03
CA ILE A 341 -11.72 -9.03 0.17
C ILE A 341 -11.03 -7.73 0.58
N ILE A 342 -9.72 -7.82 0.79
CA ILE A 342 -8.84 -6.65 0.93
C ILE A 342 -7.80 -6.67 -0.20
N GLU A 343 -7.38 -5.48 -0.65
CA GLU A 343 -6.44 -5.31 -1.77
C GLU A 343 -5.13 -4.60 -1.38
N PRO A 344 -4.40 -5.05 -0.33
CA PRO A 344 -3.17 -4.39 0.08
C PRO A 344 -2.08 -4.55 -0.97
N GLY A 345 -1.36 -3.47 -1.23
CA GLY A 345 -0.13 -3.46 -2.02
C GLY A 345 1.00 -2.86 -1.20
N ARG A 346 0.94 -1.53 -0.98
CA ARG A 346 1.92 -0.78 -0.19
C ARG A 346 2.20 -1.41 1.18
N SER A 347 1.16 -1.70 1.96
CA SER A 347 1.29 -2.25 3.31
C SER A 347 1.82 -3.68 3.36
N LEU A 348 1.89 -4.40 2.23
CA LEU A 348 2.51 -5.73 2.17
C LEU A 348 3.98 -5.68 1.75
N ILE A 349 4.36 -4.77 0.84
CA ILE A 349 5.66 -4.83 0.17
C ILE A 349 6.54 -3.59 0.32
N ALA A 350 6.01 -2.43 0.75
CA ALA A 350 6.80 -1.20 0.71
C ALA A 350 8.00 -1.21 1.66
N ASN A 351 7.76 -1.47 2.95
CA ASN A 351 8.78 -1.48 4.02
C ASN A 351 9.65 -2.76 4.04
N THR A 352 9.56 -3.60 3.02
CA THR A 352 10.37 -4.82 2.93
C THR A 352 11.67 -4.57 2.18
N CYS A 353 11.89 -3.36 1.64
CA CYS A 353 12.90 -3.14 0.63
C CYS A 353 13.57 -1.77 0.72
N CYS A 354 14.87 -1.75 0.38
CA CYS A 354 15.63 -0.55 0.11
C CYS A 354 16.16 -0.56 -1.34
N LEU A 355 16.24 0.62 -1.97
CA LEU A 355 17.11 0.82 -3.13
C LEU A 355 18.51 1.12 -2.61
N VAL A 356 19.47 0.23 -2.87
CA VAL A 356 20.86 0.37 -2.46
C VAL A 356 21.65 1.04 -3.59
N CYS A 357 22.35 2.12 -3.25
CA CYS A 357 23.05 3.00 -4.16
C CYS A 357 24.50 3.23 -3.73
N ARG A 358 25.33 3.65 -4.68
CA ARG A 358 26.72 4.05 -4.47
C ARG A 358 26.87 5.56 -4.64
N VAL A 359 27.63 6.21 -3.77
CA VAL A 359 27.98 7.62 -3.93
C VAL A 359 29.00 7.77 -5.06
N THR A 360 28.61 8.50 -6.11
CA THR A 360 29.50 8.91 -7.22
C THR A 360 30.42 10.06 -6.78
N GLY A 361 29.88 11.00 -6.00
CA GLY A 361 30.64 12.10 -5.41
C GLY A 361 29.75 13.11 -4.69
N VAL A 362 30.39 14.04 -3.98
CA VAL A 362 29.72 15.14 -3.28
C VAL A 362 30.12 16.45 -3.95
N LYS A 363 29.17 17.36 -4.16
CA LYS A 363 29.42 18.68 -4.74
C LYS A 363 28.59 19.77 -4.06
N THR A 364 28.97 21.02 -4.28
CA THR A 364 28.20 22.20 -3.87
C THR A 364 28.05 23.15 -5.05
N ASN A 365 26.96 23.91 -5.09
CA ASN A 365 26.81 25.05 -5.99
C ASN A 365 27.01 26.41 -5.27
N GLY A 366 27.49 26.37 -4.02
CA GLY A 366 27.62 27.53 -3.13
C GLY A 366 26.44 27.73 -2.18
N THR A 367 25.23 27.32 -2.58
CA THR A 367 24.01 27.45 -1.76
C THR A 367 23.52 26.11 -1.22
N LYS A 368 23.49 25.08 -2.08
CA LYS A 368 23.09 23.71 -1.72
C LYS A 368 24.25 22.75 -1.90
N ASN A 369 24.25 21.73 -1.07
CA ASN A 369 25.14 20.59 -1.17
C ASN A 369 24.38 19.40 -1.76
N PHE A 370 25.09 18.59 -2.54
CA PHE A 370 24.53 17.46 -3.26
C PHE A 370 25.36 16.21 -3.03
N ILE A 371 24.69 15.12 -2.67
CA ILE A 371 25.24 13.76 -2.77
C ILE A 371 24.74 13.21 -4.10
N VAL A 372 25.66 13.01 -5.05
CA VAL A 372 25.34 12.41 -6.35
C VAL A 372 25.55 10.91 -6.25
N GLY A 373 24.49 10.13 -6.46
CA GLY A 373 24.49 8.67 -6.38
C GLY A 373 24.38 7.96 -7.72
N THR A 374 24.47 6.63 -7.70
CA THR A 374 24.20 5.78 -8.87
C THR A 374 22.71 5.57 -9.13
N GLY A 375 21.86 5.64 -8.10
CA GLY A 375 20.40 5.59 -8.25
C GLY A 375 19.81 6.92 -8.71
N SER A 376 18.69 6.87 -9.43
CA SER A 376 18.04 8.03 -10.03
C SER A 376 16.52 7.88 -10.11
N MET A 377 15.85 8.90 -10.65
CA MET A 377 14.43 8.86 -10.99
C MET A 377 14.08 7.79 -12.04
N ALA A 378 15.05 7.30 -12.82
CA ALA A 378 14.83 6.18 -13.75
C ALA A 378 14.48 4.90 -12.98
N GLU A 379 15.18 4.60 -11.89
CA GLU A 379 14.91 3.45 -11.04
C GLU A 379 13.78 3.71 -10.04
N LEU A 380 13.71 4.92 -9.46
CA LEU A 380 12.81 5.26 -8.37
C LEU A 380 12.25 6.67 -8.56
N ILE A 381 11.12 6.76 -9.26
CA ILE A 381 10.53 8.04 -9.68
C ILE A 381 9.70 8.74 -8.60
N ARG A 382 9.33 8.04 -7.50
CA ARG A 382 8.32 8.53 -6.54
C ARG A 382 8.63 9.91 -5.92
N PRO A 383 9.86 10.22 -5.47
CA PRO A 383 10.19 11.54 -4.94
C PRO A 383 9.95 12.64 -5.97
N SER A 384 10.34 12.42 -7.22
CA SER A 384 10.14 13.37 -8.31
C SER A 384 8.67 13.54 -8.67
N LEU A 385 7.95 12.44 -8.88
CA LEU A 385 6.58 12.44 -9.39
C LEU A 385 5.55 12.92 -8.35
N TYR A 386 5.75 12.59 -7.08
CA TYR A 386 4.76 12.82 -6.03
C TYR A 386 5.24 13.77 -4.94
N ASN A 387 6.47 14.29 -5.04
CA ASN A 387 7.16 14.92 -3.92
C ASN A 387 7.17 14.01 -2.67
N ALA A 388 7.24 12.69 -2.89
CA ALA A 388 7.15 11.70 -1.83
C ALA A 388 8.44 11.66 -1.00
N TYR A 389 8.30 11.65 0.32
CA TYR A 389 9.41 11.35 1.21
C TYR A 389 9.67 9.84 1.23
N GLN A 390 10.95 9.47 1.19
CA GLN A 390 11.48 8.15 1.54
C GLN A 390 12.76 8.37 2.33
N HIS A 391 12.91 7.70 3.48
CA HIS A 391 14.08 7.87 4.34
C HIS A 391 15.37 7.47 3.61
N ILE A 392 16.46 8.19 3.89
CA ILE A 392 17.78 7.95 3.29
C ILE A 392 18.82 7.97 4.39
N GLU A 393 19.68 6.96 4.40
CA GLU A 393 20.85 6.87 5.29
C GLU A 393 22.02 6.13 4.62
N LEU A 394 23.21 6.26 5.20
CA LEU A 394 24.41 5.52 4.77
C LEU A 394 24.36 4.08 5.30
N ILE A 395 24.90 3.13 4.53
CA ILE A 395 24.92 1.70 4.94
C ILE A 395 26.06 1.35 5.89
N SER A 396 27.06 2.22 6.00
CA SER A 396 28.27 2.04 6.82
C SER A 396 28.53 3.30 7.67
N PRO A 397 29.31 3.19 8.76
CA PRO A 397 29.76 4.34 9.52
C PRO A 397 30.50 5.32 8.63
N PRO A 398 30.28 6.64 8.78
CA PRO A 398 31.04 7.63 8.03
C PRO A 398 32.50 7.65 8.49
N SER A 399 33.40 8.13 7.63
CA SER A 399 34.81 8.31 7.99
C SER A 399 34.98 9.18 9.25
N PRO A 400 35.98 8.89 10.11
CA PRO A 400 36.27 9.71 11.28
C PRO A 400 36.44 11.19 10.91
N GLY A 401 35.68 12.06 11.57
CA GLY A 401 35.69 13.50 11.30
C GLY A 401 34.74 13.97 10.19
N ALA A 402 33.97 13.09 9.57
CA ALA A 402 32.92 13.47 8.62
C ALA A 402 31.87 14.37 9.30
N HIS A 403 31.74 15.60 8.80
CA HIS A 403 30.76 16.55 9.33
C HIS A 403 29.36 16.27 8.75
N ALA A 404 28.34 16.38 9.61
CA ALA A 404 26.96 16.39 9.15
C ALA A 404 26.62 17.73 8.46
N SER A 405 25.89 17.65 7.36
CA SER A 405 25.35 18.80 6.64
C SER A 405 24.03 18.42 5.97
N THR A 406 23.27 19.43 5.57
CA THR A 406 22.09 19.27 4.71
C THR A 406 22.50 18.98 3.26
N TYR A 407 21.93 17.93 2.66
CA TYR A 407 22.15 17.53 1.27
C TYR A 407 20.85 17.29 0.51
N ASP A 408 20.82 17.66 -0.77
CA ASP A 408 19.94 17.02 -1.73
C ASP A 408 20.64 15.76 -2.26
N VAL A 409 19.95 14.62 -2.23
CA VAL A 409 20.44 13.35 -2.77
C VAL A 409 19.87 13.17 -4.17
N VAL A 410 20.75 13.18 -5.17
CA VAL A 410 20.40 13.26 -6.59
C VAL A 410 21.07 12.16 -7.40
N GLY A 411 20.47 11.81 -8.54
CA GLY A 411 21.07 10.86 -9.48
C GLY A 411 21.90 11.55 -10.57
N PRO A 412 22.36 10.79 -11.58
CA PRO A 412 23.14 11.29 -12.70
C PRO A 412 22.28 11.67 -13.94
N VAL A 413 20.95 11.58 -13.88
CA VAL A 413 20.06 11.88 -15.01
C VAL A 413 20.07 13.38 -15.33
N CYS A 414 19.87 13.73 -16.59
CA CYS A 414 20.04 15.09 -17.11
C CYS A 414 18.95 16.12 -16.72
N GLU A 415 18.18 15.88 -15.66
CA GLU A 415 17.05 16.71 -15.27
C GLU A 415 17.13 17.18 -13.82
N SER A 416 16.71 18.41 -13.55
CA SER A 416 16.60 18.91 -12.16
C SER A 416 15.55 18.16 -11.31
N ALA A 417 14.67 17.40 -11.98
CA ALA A 417 13.69 16.53 -11.36
C ALA A 417 14.31 15.21 -10.87
N ASP A 418 15.57 14.90 -11.22
CA ASP A 418 16.28 13.71 -10.75
C ASP A 418 16.81 13.88 -9.32
N PHE A 419 15.92 13.71 -8.36
CA PHE A 419 16.26 13.65 -6.96
C PHE A 419 15.60 12.44 -6.29
N LEU A 420 16.32 11.82 -5.35
CA LEU A 420 15.82 10.76 -4.49
C LEU A 420 15.37 11.32 -3.13
N GLY A 421 15.95 12.44 -2.72
CA GLY A 421 15.56 13.14 -1.50
C GLY A 421 16.11 14.56 -1.46
N LYS A 422 15.37 15.47 -0.83
CA LYS A 422 15.80 16.84 -0.60
C LYS A 422 16.00 17.09 0.88
N ASP A 423 16.91 18.02 1.17
CA ASP A 423 17.16 18.57 2.50
C ASP A 423 17.37 17.51 3.59
N ARG A 424 18.30 16.57 3.34
CA ARG A 424 18.64 15.46 4.24
C ARG A 424 19.86 15.80 5.09
N GLU A 425 19.71 15.73 6.40
CA GLU A 425 20.85 15.81 7.33
C GLU A 425 21.61 14.48 7.30
N LEU A 426 22.80 14.49 6.71
CA LEU A 426 23.65 13.31 6.58
C LEU A 426 25.11 13.67 6.90
N PRO A 427 25.88 12.75 7.50
CA PRO A 427 27.33 12.89 7.51
C PRO A 427 27.84 12.91 6.06
N THR A 428 28.83 13.75 5.78
CA THR A 428 29.45 13.86 4.45
C THR A 428 30.00 12.48 4.04
N PRO A 429 29.46 11.82 3.00
CA PRO A 429 29.93 10.49 2.62
C PRO A 429 31.16 10.55 1.73
N ASP A 430 31.99 9.52 1.83
CA ASP A 430 33.11 9.32 0.90
C ASP A 430 32.62 8.86 -0.48
N LYS A 431 33.43 9.14 -1.51
CA LYS A 431 33.20 8.56 -2.85
C LYS A 431 33.25 7.04 -2.75
N GLY A 432 32.25 6.36 -3.33
CA GLY A 432 32.12 4.91 -3.30
C GLY A 432 31.36 4.36 -2.10
N ALA A 433 31.09 5.17 -1.07
CA ALA A 433 30.26 4.76 0.06
C ALA A 433 28.86 4.35 -0.40
N GLY A 434 28.25 3.40 0.31
CA GLY A 434 26.88 2.97 0.05
C GLY A 434 25.86 3.81 0.82
N PHE A 435 24.71 4.05 0.21
CA PHE A 435 23.53 4.62 0.85
C PHE A 435 22.28 3.92 0.38
N VAL A 436 21.19 4.02 1.14
CA VAL A 436 19.90 3.40 0.83
C VAL A 436 18.79 4.44 0.73
N VAL A 437 17.80 4.14 -0.10
CA VAL A 437 16.47 4.77 -0.04
C VAL A 437 15.51 3.73 0.51
N HIS A 438 14.95 3.96 1.69
CA HIS A 438 14.06 3.03 2.40
C HIS A 438 12.66 2.95 1.79
N ASP A 439 11.91 1.93 2.20
CA ASP A 439 10.50 1.69 1.84
C ASP A 439 10.25 1.64 0.32
N ALA A 440 11.24 1.12 -0.40
CA ALA A 440 11.31 1.15 -1.85
C ALA A 440 10.67 -0.08 -2.51
N GLY A 441 9.93 -0.91 -1.76
CA GLY A 441 9.38 -2.16 -2.31
C GLY A 441 8.07 -1.99 -3.08
N ALA A 442 7.36 -0.86 -2.92
CA ALA A 442 6.08 -0.59 -3.57
C ALA A 442 6.13 0.66 -4.46
N TYR A 443 5.69 0.53 -5.72
CA TYR A 443 5.60 1.62 -6.69
C TYR A 443 6.96 2.28 -6.98
N CYS A 444 8.03 1.50 -6.89
CA CYS A 444 9.39 1.92 -7.24
C CYS A 444 9.82 1.15 -8.49
N MET A 445 10.31 -0.09 -8.36
CA MET A 445 10.69 -0.91 -9.53
C MET A 445 9.56 -1.11 -10.55
N SER A 446 8.31 -1.22 -10.10
CA SER A 446 7.15 -1.31 -11.01
C SER A 446 6.90 -0.06 -11.86
N MET A 447 7.51 1.07 -11.48
CA MET A 447 7.48 2.34 -12.18
C MET A 447 8.84 2.72 -12.78
N ALA A 448 9.85 1.84 -12.72
CA ALA A 448 11.16 2.10 -13.28
C ALA A 448 11.09 2.18 -14.81
N SER A 449 11.95 3.03 -15.38
CA SER A 449 12.09 3.26 -16.81
C SER A 449 13.53 3.05 -17.26
N THR A 450 13.78 3.14 -18.56
CA THR A 450 15.13 3.19 -19.16
C THR A 450 15.50 4.61 -19.61
N TYR A 451 14.95 5.63 -18.95
CA TYR A 451 15.26 7.02 -19.26
C TYR A 451 16.77 7.28 -19.16
N ASN A 452 17.32 8.06 -20.11
CA ASN A 452 18.77 8.24 -20.28
C ASN A 452 19.54 6.94 -20.59
N LEU A 453 18.87 5.90 -21.11
CA LEU A 453 19.43 4.56 -21.30
C LEU A 453 20.05 3.99 -20.03
N LYS A 454 19.48 4.36 -18.88
CA LYS A 454 19.84 3.79 -17.60
C LYS A 454 19.05 2.50 -17.42
N MET A 455 19.71 1.37 -17.64
CA MET A 455 19.07 0.06 -17.65
C MET A 455 18.52 -0.28 -16.26
N ARG A 456 17.39 -0.98 -16.23
CA ARG A 456 16.70 -1.29 -14.98
C ARG A 456 17.57 -2.20 -14.09
N PRO A 457 17.58 -1.95 -12.77
CA PRO A 457 18.51 -2.61 -11.87
C PRO A 457 18.14 -4.08 -11.60
N SER A 458 19.11 -4.82 -11.07
CA SER A 458 18.86 -6.15 -10.49
C SER A 458 18.10 -6.05 -9.16
N GLU A 459 17.45 -7.16 -8.78
CA GLU A 459 16.72 -7.28 -7.51
C GLU A 459 17.22 -8.51 -6.75
N TYR A 460 17.42 -8.37 -5.45
CA TYR A 460 17.87 -9.44 -4.55
C TYR A 460 16.99 -9.50 -3.30
N TRP A 461 16.83 -10.66 -2.70
CA TRP A 461 16.28 -10.75 -1.34
C TRP A 461 17.25 -11.41 -0.37
N VAL A 462 17.02 -11.14 0.92
CA VAL A 462 17.63 -11.87 2.03
C VAL A 462 16.59 -12.86 2.57
N GLU A 463 16.98 -14.12 2.66
CA GLU A 463 16.22 -15.23 3.22
C GLU A 463 16.32 -15.25 4.76
N GLU A 464 15.51 -16.09 5.42
CA GLU A 464 15.51 -16.22 6.89
C GLU A 464 16.83 -16.76 7.45
N ASP A 465 17.52 -17.63 6.70
CA ASP A 465 18.85 -18.14 7.05
C ASP A 465 19.98 -17.14 6.75
N GLY A 466 19.63 -15.96 6.24
CA GLY A 466 20.55 -14.90 5.87
C GLY A 466 21.17 -15.05 4.48
N SER A 467 20.85 -16.10 3.72
CA SER A 467 21.33 -16.23 2.35
C SER A 467 20.74 -15.14 1.45
N VAL A 468 21.52 -14.75 0.43
CA VAL A 468 21.14 -13.71 -0.54
C VAL A 468 20.92 -14.36 -1.90
N GLU A 469 19.74 -14.13 -2.48
CA GLU A 469 19.38 -14.67 -3.79
C GLU A 469 19.02 -13.54 -4.76
N LYS A 470 19.50 -13.65 -6.01
CA LYS A 470 19.12 -12.76 -7.11
C LYS A 470 17.74 -13.17 -7.62
N ILE A 471 16.75 -12.30 -7.45
CA ILE A 471 15.35 -12.53 -7.84
C ILE A 471 14.93 -11.77 -9.12
N ARG A 472 15.83 -10.92 -9.67
CA ARG A 472 15.71 -10.35 -11.01
C ARG A 472 17.08 -10.00 -11.57
N HIS A 473 17.29 -10.31 -12.84
CA HIS A 473 18.46 -9.85 -13.59
C HIS A 473 18.36 -8.33 -13.86
N GLY A 474 19.49 -7.63 -13.76
CA GLY A 474 19.58 -6.26 -14.30
C GLY A 474 19.49 -6.30 -15.82
N GLU A 475 18.91 -5.27 -16.42
CA GLU A 475 18.87 -5.14 -17.87
C GLU A 475 20.24 -4.72 -18.40
N SER A 476 20.56 -5.19 -19.61
CA SER A 476 21.76 -4.78 -20.31
C SER A 476 21.44 -3.79 -21.44
N PHE A 477 22.46 -3.15 -22.00
CA PHE A 477 22.28 -2.30 -23.16
C PHE A 477 21.76 -3.10 -24.37
N GLU A 478 22.15 -4.36 -24.49
CA GLU A 478 21.67 -5.28 -25.52
C GLU A 478 20.16 -5.51 -25.42
N ASP A 479 19.58 -5.53 -24.21
CA ASP A 479 18.11 -5.62 -24.05
C ASP A 479 17.38 -4.45 -24.71
N TYR A 480 17.97 -3.25 -24.68
CA TYR A 480 17.43 -2.09 -25.39
C TYR A 480 17.63 -2.20 -26.91
N MET A 481 18.78 -2.70 -27.35
CA MET A 481 19.06 -2.86 -28.78
C MET A 481 18.13 -3.86 -29.48
N ARG A 482 17.63 -4.86 -28.74
CA ARG A 482 16.68 -5.87 -29.26
C ARG A 482 15.40 -5.29 -29.86
N PHE A 483 15.00 -4.07 -29.49
CA PHE A 483 13.84 -3.40 -30.08
C PHE A 483 14.05 -2.99 -31.55
N PHE A 484 15.29 -2.98 -32.03
CA PHE A 484 15.67 -2.60 -33.40
C PHE A 484 16.22 -3.77 -34.23
N ASP A 485 16.28 -4.98 -33.67
CA ASP A 485 16.87 -6.14 -34.34
C ASP A 485 16.13 -6.44 -35.66
N GLY A 486 16.86 -6.34 -36.77
CA GLY A 486 16.36 -6.66 -38.11
C GLY A 486 15.49 -5.59 -38.76
N LEU A 487 15.29 -4.43 -38.14
CA LEU A 487 14.86 -3.20 -38.82
C LEU A 487 16.01 -2.63 -39.66
#